data_AF-A0A161Z1K3-F1
#
_entry.id   AF-A0A161Z1K3-F1
#
_cell.length_a   1.000
_cell.length_b   1.000
_cell.length_c   1.000
_cell.angle_alpha   90.00
_cell.angle_beta   90.00
_cell.angle_gamma   90.00
#
_symmetry.space_group_name_H-M   'P 1'
#
loop_
_entity.id
_entity.type
_entity.pdbx_description
1 polymer ?
#
loop_
_entity_poly.entity_id
_entity_poly.type
_entity_poly.pdbx_seq_one_letter_code
_entity_poly.pdbx_strand_id
1 'polypeptide(L)'
;MAKASTDRNTIDLFGKAPGRPRTSTLNRKDQLKLNKRAQRQKEKKLGLKRLELVIEQEAINTLDQLCEMGGLKRSEWLLQQIENGAKQLKKRSIKSPK
;
A
#
# COMPACT_ATOMS: atom_id res chain seq x y z
N MET A 1 36.39 25.42 -0.73
CA MET A 1 35.29 26.36 -0.40
C MET A 1 34.63 25.88 0.88
N ALA A 2 34.69 26.67 1.95
CA ALA A 2 34.16 26.31 3.26
C ALA A 2 32.62 26.23 3.19
N LYS A 3 32.04 25.06 3.51
CA LYS A 3 30.59 24.95 3.71
C LYS A 3 30.27 25.63 5.04
N ALA A 4 29.62 26.79 4.99
CA ALA A 4 29.15 27.47 6.18
C ALA A 4 28.17 26.55 6.95
N SER A 5 28.51 26.25 8.20
CA SER A 5 27.69 25.47 9.12
C SER A 5 26.63 26.36 9.75
N THR A 6 25.68 26.85 8.95
CA THR A 6 24.57 27.63 9.48
C THR A 6 23.54 26.67 10.08
N ASP A 7 23.25 26.85 11.37
CA ASP A 7 22.15 26.16 12.05
C ASP A 7 20.84 26.43 11.30
N ARG A 8 20.21 25.35 10.81
CA ARG A 8 18.95 25.41 10.07
C ARG A 8 17.73 25.19 10.96
N ASN A 9 17.93 24.91 12.25
CA ASN A 9 16.86 24.64 13.19
C ASN A 9 16.37 25.93 13.87
N THR A 10 17.27 26.84 14.20
CA THR A 10 16.92 28.12 14.83
C THR A 10 16.48 29.13 13.76
N ILE A 11 15.31 29.74 13.95
CA ILE A 11 14.81 30.79 13.05
C ILE A 11 15.60 32.07 13.34
N ASP A 12 16.51 32.41 12.44
CA ASP A 12 17.18 33.70 12.44
C ASP A 12 16.20 34.79 11.95
N LEU A 13 15.74 35.63 12.88
CA LEU A 13 14.80 36.73 12.61
C LEU A 13 15.43 37.89 11.84
N PHE A 14 16.76 37.93 11.70
CA PHE A 14 17.50 39.05 11.11
C PHE A 14 18.32 38.67 9.86
N GLY A 15 18.39 37.38 9.50
CA GLY A 15 19.14 36.87 8.36
C GLY A 15 18.42 37.00 7.02
N LYS A 16 19.15 37.39 5.96
CA LYS A 16 18.65 37.46 4.57
C LYS A 16 18.65 36.11 3.83
N ALA A 17 18.96 35.00 4.52
CA ALA A 17 19.02 33.68 3.91
C ALA A 17 17.60 33.16 3.62
N PRO A 18 17.36 32.46 2.49
CA PRO A 18 16.09 31.79 2.27
C PRO A 18 15.87 30.82 3.44
N GLY A 19 14.83 31.07 4.23
CA GLY A 19 14.51 30.26 5.41
C GLY A 19 14.23 28.80 5.04
N ARG A 20 14.04 27.95 6.06
CA ARG A 20 13.72 26.52 5.87
C ARG A 20 12.60 26.38 4.83
N PRO A 21 12.81 25.65 3.72
CA PRO A 21 11.74 25.41 2.75
C PRO A 21 10.56 24.77 3.49
N ARG A 22 9.38 25.39 3.41
CA ARG A 22 8.15 24.87 4.03
C ARG A 22 8.03 23.40 3.65
N THR A 23 8.00 22.53 4.66
CA THR A 23 7.78 21.09 4.50
C THR A 23 6.55 20.88 3.62
N SER A 24 6.82 20.56 2.34
CA SER A 24 5.88 20.54 1.21
C SER A 24 4.97 21.77 1.09
N THR A 25 5.18 22.56 0.04
CA THR A 25 4.36 23.74 -0.32
C THR A 25 2.89 23.41 -0.63
N LEU A 26 2.57 22.12 -0.81
CA LEU A 26 1.25 21.64 -1.14
C LEU A 26 0.36 21.53 0.10
N ASN A 27 -0.93 21.79 -0.05
CA ASN A 27 -1.91 21.51 0.98
C ASN A 27 -2.00 19.99 1.25
N ARG A 28 -2.36 19.59 2.48
CA ARG A 28 -2.47 18.17 2.90
C ARG A 28 -3.35 17.34 1.95
N LYS A 29 -4.44 17.94 1.44
CA LYS A 29 -5.34 17.29 0.47
C LYS A 29 -4.60 16.90 -0.82
N ASP A 30 -3.74 17.78 -1.33
CA ASP A 30 -3.00 17.55 -2.57
C ASP A 30 -1.82 16.61 -2.36
N GLN A 31 -1.16 16.72 -1.21
CA GLN A 31 -0.14 15.75 -0.79
C GLN A 31 -0.70 14.32 -0.74
N LEU A 32 -1.89 14.12 -0.16
CA LEU A 32 -2.53 12.79 -0.10
C LEU A 32 -2.85 12.25 -1.49
N LYS A 33 -3.29 13.10 -2.43
CA LYS A 33 -3.53 12.69 -3.83
C LYS A 33 -2.25 12.24 -4.52
N LEU A 34 -1.16 13.01 -4.37
CA LEU A 34 0.15 12.65 -4.93
C LEU A 34 0.69 11.35 -4.33
N ASN A 35 0.63 11.20 -3.02
CA ASN A 35 1.09 9.99 -2.33
C ASN A 35 0.32 8.75 -2.80
N LYS A 36 -1.02 8.84 -2.91
CA LYS A 36 -1.84 7.75 -3.47
C LYS A 36 -1.52 7.44 -4.93
N ARG A 37 -1.14 8.44 -5.73
CA ARG A 37 -0.72 8.23 -7.13
C ARG A 37 0.64 7.53 -7.19
N ALA A 38 1.61 7.98 -6.39
CA ALA A 38 2.94 7.36 -6.30
C ALA A 38 2.84 5.90 -5.82
N GLN A 39 2.00 5.63 -4.83
CA GLN A 39 1.72 4.28 -4.36
C GLN A 39 1.18 3.39 -5.51
N ARG A 40 0.15 3.85 -6.23
CA ARG A 40 -0.41 3.10 -7.36
C ARG A 40 0.61 2.86 -8.48
N GLN A 41 1.49 3.83 -8.76
CA GLN A 41 2.57 3.66 -9.74
C GLN A 41 3.59 2.62 -9.28
N LYS A 42 3.94 2.61 -7.98
CA LYS A 42 4.84 1.61 -7.39
C LYS A 42 4.22 0.21 -7.46
N GLU A 43 2.96 0.06 -7.07
CA GLU A 43 2.22 -1.21 -7.15
C GLU A 43 2.19 -1.74 -8.60
N LYS A 44 1.89 -0.87 -9.58
CA LYS A 44 1.92 -1.23 -11.00
C LYS A 44 3.30 -1.68 -11.47
N LYS A 45 4.38 -1.01 -11.03
CA LYS A 45 5.77 -1.41 -11.35
C LYS A 45 6.14 -2.78 -10.76
N LEU A 46 5.55 -3.14 -9.62
CA LEU A 46 5.71 -4.45 -8.98
C LEU A 46 4.82 -5.53 -9.60
N GLY A 47 4.03 -5.21 -10.63
CA GLY A 47 3.10 -6.16 -11.27
C GLY A 47 1.83 -6.44 -10.46
N LEU A 48 1.61 -5.73 -9.35
CA LEU A 48 0.40 -5.88 -8.53
C LEU A 48 -0.81 -5.31 -9.29
N LYS A 49 -1.88 -6.09 -9.38
CA LYS A 49 -3.15 -5.70 -9.99
C LYS A 49 -4.23 -5.58 -8.92
N ARG A 50 -5.12 -4.61 -9.10
CA ARG A 50 -6.30 -4.41 -8.24
C ARG A 50 -7.48 -5.12 -8.88
N LEU A 51 -8.28 -5.76 -8.04
CA LEU A 51 -9.47 -6.51 -8.42
C LEU A 51 -10.65 -5.89 -7.66
N GLU A 52 -11.69 -5.52 -8.40
CA GLU A 52 -12.95 -5.00 -7.85
C GLU A 52 -13.99 -6.11 -7.92
N LEU A 53 -14.65 -6.40 -6.80
CA LEU A 53 -15.59 -7.51 -6.65
C LEU A 53 -16.89 -6.98 -6.06
N VAL A 54 -18.01 -7.48 -6.58
CA VAL A 54 -19.34 -7.31 -5.99
C VAL A 54 -19.74 -8.64 -5.40
N ILE A 55 -20.00 -8.66 -4.09
CA ILE A 55 -20.32 -9.87 -3.32
C ILE A 55 -21.45 -9.51 -2.35
N GLU A 56 -22.23 -10.51 -1.96
CA GLU A 56 -23.23 -10.39 -0.91
C GLU A 56 -22.64 -9.93 0.44
N GLN A 57 -23.41 -9.15 1.18
CA GLN A 57 -22.96 -8.54 2.44
C GLN A 57 -22.62 -9.60 3.50
N GLU A 58 -23.40 -10.68 3.58
CA GLU A 58 -23.18 -11.75 4.57
C GLU A 58 -21.83 -12.46 4.35
N ALA A 59 -21.48 -12.69 3.07
CA ALA A 59 -20.18 -13.27 2.71
C ALA A 59 -19.00 -12.35 3.06
N ILE A 60 -19.19 -11.02 2.99
CA ILE A 60 -18.15 -10.06 3.41
C ILE A 60 -18.02 -10.06 4.94
N ASN A 61 -19.14 -10.09 5.67
CA ASN A 61 -19.13 -10.10 7.13
C ASN A 61 -18.44 -11.36 7.68
N THR A 62 -18.72 -12.52 7.09
CA THR A 62 -18.06 -13.78 7.46
C THR A 62 -16.56 -13.75 7.11
N LEU A 63 -16.19 -13.20 5.95
CA LEU A 63 -14.79 -12.99 5.60
C LEU A 63 -14.05 -12.11 6.62
N ASP A 64 -14.69 -11.05 7.09
CA ASP A 64 -14.12 -10.13 8.07
C ASP A 64 -13.85 -10.82 9.40
N GLN A 65 -14.82 -11.59 9.90
CA GLN A 65 -14.67 -12.37 11.13
C GLN A 65 -13.52 -13.37 11.02
N LEU A 66 -13.41 -14.07 9.89
CA LEU A 66 -12.29 -15.00 9.64
C LEU A 66 -10.93 -14.27 9.60
N CYS A 67 -10.89 -13.09 9.01
CA CYS A 67 -9.69 -12.26 8.95
C CYS A 67 -9.29 -11.75 10.35
N GLU A 68 -10.26 -11.31 11.16
CA GLU A 68 -10.04 -10.86 12.53
C GLU A 68 -9.53 -11.98 13.43
N MET A 69 -10.16 -13.16 13.36
CA MET A 69 -9.72 -14.35 14.11
C MET A 69 -8.32 -14.79 13.71
N GLY A 70 -7.98 -14.69 12.43
CA GLY A 70 -6.67 -15.04 11.89
C GLY A 70 -5.60 -13.96 12.02
N GLY A 71 -5.95 -12.74 12.44
CA GLY A 71 -5.05 -11.59 12.44
C GLY A 71 -4.53 -11.20 11.04
N LEU A 72 -5.28 -11.53 9.98
CA LEU A 72 -4.88 -11.40 8.59
C LEU A 72 -5.65 -10.28 7.89
N LYS A 73 -5.06 -9.72 6.82
CA LYS A 73 -5.78 -8.78 5.95
C LYS A 73 -6.61 -9.56 4.93
N ARG A 74 -7.79 -9.04 4.56
CA ARG A 74 -8.65 -9.61 3.49
C ARG A 74 -7.89 -9.98 2.22
N SER A 75 -7.00 -9.09 1.76
CA SER A 75 -6.20 -9.32 0.55
C SER A 75 -5.26 -10.51 0.66
N GLU A 76 -4.69 -10.73 1.85
CA GLU A 76 -3.77 -11.83 2.12
C GLU A 76 -4.52 -13.15 2.24
N TRP A 77 -5.65 -13.14 2.95
CA TRP A 77 -6.53 -14.31 3.05
C TRP A 77 -7.00 -14.77 1.66
N LEU A 78 -7.46 -13.84 0.80
CA LEU A 78 -7.89 -14.17 -0.57
C LEU A 78 -6.75 -14.75 -1.41
N LEU A 79 -5.53 -14.22 -1.29
CA LEU A 79 -4.37 -14.75 -2.00
C LEU A 79 -4.08 -16.20 -1.57
N GLN A 80 -4.11 -16.47 -0.26
CA GLN A 80 -3.92 -17.82 0.28
C GLN A 80 -4.99 -18.80 -0.25
N GLN A 81 -6.26 -18.38 -0.32
CA GLN A 81 -7.32 -19.23 -0.87
C GLN A 81 -7.13 -19.53 -2.35
N ILE A 82 -6.72 -18.54 -3.15
CA ILE A 82 -6.41 -18.73 -4.58
C ILE A 82 -5.26 -19.73 -4.76
N GLU A 83 -4.19 -19.60 -3.98
CA GLU A 83 -3.06 -20.53 -4.02
C GLU A 83 -3.44 -21.94 -3.60
N ASN A 84 -4.27 -22.08 -2.56
CA ASN A 84 -4.77 -23.36 -2.09
C ASN A 84 -5.65 -24.03 -3.15
N GLY A 85 -6.56 -23.29 -3.79
CA GLY A 85 -7.36 -23.77 -4.91
C GLY A 85 -6.48 -24.25 -6.07
N ALA A 86 -5.46 -23.48 -6.43
CA ALA A 86 -4.51 -23.85 -7.48
C ALA A 86 -3.75 -25.15 -7.15
N LYS A 87 -3.33 -25.33 -5.89
CA LYS A 87 -2.68 -26.58 -5.42
C LYS A 87 -3.63 -27.78 -5.53
N GLN A 88 -4.90 -27.61 -5.13
CA GLN A 88 -5.90 -28.68 -5.23
C GLN A 88 -6.16 -29.08 -6.68
N LEU A 89 -6.28 -28.12 -7.59
CA LEU A 89 -6.47 -28.39 -9.03
C LEU A 89 -5.28 -29.17 -9.62
N LYS A 90 -4.04 -28.77 -9.31
CA LYS A 90 -2.84 -29.51 -9.72
C LYS A 90 -2.87 -30.95 -9.22
N LYS A 91 -3.21 -31.16 -7.95
CA LYS A 91 -3.30 -32.50 -7.35
C LYS A 91 -4.34 -33.39 -8.05
N ARG A 92 -5.49 -32.82 -8.46
CA ARG A 92 -6.53 -33.56 -9.20
C ARG A 92 -6.07 -33.96 -10.60
N SER A 93 -5.38 -33.08 -11.32
CA SER A 93 -4.85 -33.38 -12.67
C SER A 93 -3.79 -34.49 -12.70
N ILE A 94 -3.04 -34.67 -11.61
CA ILE A 94 -2.03 -35.73 -11.47
C ILE A 94 -2.69 -37.08 -11.14
N LYS A 95 -3.88 -37.05 -10.52
CA LYS A 95 -4.60 -38.24 -10.04
C LYS A 95 -5.61 -38.80 -11.04
N SER A 96 -5.85 -38.16 -12.18
CA SER A 96 -6.65 -38.74 -13.26
C SER A 96 -5.84 -39.85 -13.94
N PRO A 97 -6.19 -41.13 -13.76
CA PRO A 97 -5.56 -42.21 -14.50
C PRO A 97 -6.01 -42.11 -15.96
N LYS A 98 -5.13 -42.50 -16.89
CA LYS A 98 -5.57 -42.95 -18.22
C LYS A 98 -6.35 -44.24 -18.07
#